data_AF-A0A080WHY8-F1
#
_entry.id   AF-A0A080WHY8-F1
#
_cell.length_a   1.000
_cell.length_b   1.000
_cell.length_c   1.000
_cell.angle_alpha   90.00
_cell.angle_beta   90.00
_cell.angle_gamma   90.00
#
_symmetry.space_group_name_H-M   'P 1'
#
loop_
_entity.id
_entity.type
_entity.pdbx_description
1 polymer ?
#
loop_
_entity_poly.entity_id
_entity_poly.type
_entity_poly.pdbx_seq_one_letter_code
_entity_poly.pdbx_strand_id
1 'polypeptide(L)'
;MLSKDTEEGCLVQDAGGDAADHKPEQSTNDKFFRYFQEEVTKVEERITKLHTTPTAGGEQASAADYCLADISRLSDEVKDASTYIPSYDQRAYASAIKALQEKFADAKEAIAPRKRFAFKRSRQPTPAQNTTDEVMQDTPATPRTTAPNPSPEPTTRVALVSHEKVTV
;
A
#
# COMPACT_ATOMS: atom_id res chain seq x y z
N MET A 1 61.56 11.35 44.09
CA MET A 1 62.13 12.10 42.94
C MET A 1 60.98 12.76 42.22
N LEU A 2 61.01 14.09 42.21
CA LEU A 2 60.23 15.05 41.44
C LEU A 2 58.69 14.96 41.50
N SER A 3 58.17 15.64 42.52
CA SER A 3 56.94 16.43 42.43
C SER A 3 56.98 17.36 41.21
N LYS A 4 55.83 17.55 40.58
CA LYS A 4 55.58 18.69 39.71
C LYS A 4 54.21 19.28 40.07
N ASP A 5 54.23 20.04 41.15
CA ASP A 5 53.29 21.11 41.45
C ASP A 5 53.44 22.22 40.39
N THR A 6 52.31 22.75 39.93
CA THR A 6 52.10 24.05 39.24
C THR A 6 50.58 24.15 39.14
N GLU A 7 49.88 24.61 40.18
CA GLU A 7 49.70 26.01 40.56
C GLU A 7 48.86 26.81 39.53
N GLU A 8 47.70 27.24 40.01
CA GLU A 8 47.16 28.59 39.84
C GLU A 8 46.71 29.00 38.42
N GLY A 9 45.40 28.83 38.20
CA GLY A 9 44.66 29.49 37.14
C GLY A 9 43.23 29.80 37.58
N CYS A 10 43.07 30.38 38.77
CA CYS A 10 41.82 31.01 39.17
C CYS A 10 41.64 32.27 38.30
N LEU A 11 40.86 32.16 37.22
CA LEU A 11 40.31 33.32 36.54
C LEU A 11 38.82 33.33 36.77
N VAL A 12 38.45 34.01 37.85
CA VAL A 12 37.12 34.58 38.02
C VAL A 12 36.90 35.55 36.86
N GLN A 13 35.90 35.29 36.04
CA GLN A 13 35.21 36.33 35.28
C GLN A 13 33.74 36.26 35.65
N ASP A 14 33.40 37.08 36.65
CA ASP A 14 32.09 37.72 36.73
C ASP A 14 31.95 38.65 35.52
N ALA A 15 30.98 38.33 34.67
CA ALA A 15 30.31 39.29 33.80
C ALA A 15 29.00 38.65 33.35
N GLY A 16 27.90 39.05 34.01
CA GLY A 16 26.57 38.89 33.44
C GLY A 16 26.53 39.53 32.05
N GLY A 17 25.96 38.80 31.10
CA GLY A 17 25.83 39.25 29.72
C GLY A 17 24.99 38.28 28.92
N ASP A 18 23.68 38.46 29.04
CA ASP A 18 22.66 38.06 28.06
C ASP A 18 22.68 36.58 27.65
N ALA A 19 21.86 35.79 28.33
CA ALA A 19 21.29 34.59 27.75
C ALA A 19 20.48 35.02 26.52
N ALA A 20 21.18 35.16 25.39
CA ALA A 20 20.56 35.26 24.10
C ALA A 20 19.80 33.95 23.90
N ASP A 21 18.52 33.99 24.25
CA ASP A 21 17.44 33.13 23.83
C ASP A 21 17.33 33.23 22.29
N HIS A 22 18.40 32.82 21.59
CA HIS A 22 18.32 32.39 20.22
C HIS A 22 17.71 30.99 20.27
N LYS A 23 16.43 30.93 20.64
CA LYS A 23 15.56 29.88 20.13
C LYS A 23 15.83 29.87 18.62
N PRO A 24 16.39 28.80 18.04
CA PRO A 24 16.63 28.77 16.61
C PRO A 24 15.26 29.06 15.99
N GLU A 25 15.13 30.22 15.36
CA GLU A 25 13.97 30.59 14.55
C GLU A 25 13.97 29.59 13.41
N GLN A 26 13.41 28.41 13.69
CA GLN A 26 13.48 27.26 12.80
C GLN A 26 12.91 27.74 11.47
N SER A 27 13.75 27.71 10.45
CA SER A 27 13.35 28.16 9.12
C SER A 27 12.12 27.36 8.70
N THR A 28 11.25 27.93 7.86
CA THR A 28 10.06 27.21 7.37
C THR A 28 10.45 25.87 6.74
N ASN A 29 11.62 25.81 6.10
CA ASN A 29 12.20 24.56 5.60
C ASN A 29 12.52 23.56 6.73
N ASP A 30 13.20 23.96 7.81
CA ASP A 30 13.51 23.08 8.94
C ASP A 30 12.25 22.54 9.61
N LYS A 31 11.22 23.40 9.75
CA LYS A 31 9.92 23.01 10.29
C LYS A 31 9.26 21.94 9.41
N PHE A 32 9.25 22.16 8.09
CA PHE A 32 8.71 21.20 7.13
C PHE A 32 9.51 19.90 7.11
N PHE A 33 10.84 19.96 7.13
CA PHE A 33 11.69 18.77 7.16
C PHE A 33 11.38 17.91 8.38
N ARG A 34 11.31 18.51 9.57
CA ARG A 34 11.00 17.77 10.81
C ARG A 34 9.61 17.15 10.76
N TYR A 35 8.63 17.89 10.29
CA TYR A 35 7.27 17.40 10.09
C TYR A 35 7.21 16.25 9.08
N PHE A 36 7.87 16.40 7.92
CA PHE A 36 7.93 15.36 6.90
C PHE A 36 8.56 14.07 7.43
N GLN A 37 9.66 14.16 8.18
CA GLN A 37 10.30 13.01 8.81
C GLN A 37 9.37 12.31 9.81
N GLU A 38 8.62 13.08 10.60
CA GLU A 38 7.65 12.54 11.55
C GLU A 38 6.51 11.80 10.82
N GLU A 39 5.95 12.41 9.77
CA GLU A 39 4.88 11.79 8.98
C GLU A 39 5.37 10.54 8.23
N VAL A 40 6.58 10.55 7.66
CA VAL A 40 7.20 9.36 7.05
C VAL A 40 7.29 8.24 8.09
N THR A 41 7.83 8.53 9.27
CA THR A 41 7.97 7.54 10.35
C THR A 41 6.62 6.97 10.78
N LYS A 42 5.60 7.83 10.94
CA LYS A 42 4.23 7.40 11.27
C LYS A 42 3.65 6.48 10.19
N VAL A 43 3.82 6.81 8.92
CA VAL A 43 3.33 5.98 7.81
C VAL A 43 4.05 4.62 7.80
N GLU A 44 5.37 4.59 7.97
CA GLU A 44 6.13 3.33 8.06
C GLU A 44 5.69 2.46 9.24
N GLU A 45 5.43 3.06 10.40
CA GLU A 45 4.92 2.35 11.56
C GLU A 45 3.53 1.75 11.27
N ARG A 46 2.64 2.51 10.63
CA ARG A 46 1.31 2.02 10.22
C ARG A 46 1.40 0.89 9.20
N ILE A 47 2.30 0.98 8.21
CA ILE A 47 2.59 -0.09 7.25
C ILE A 47 3.09 -1.35 7.96
N THR A 48 3.92 -1.20 8.99
CA THR A 48 4.39 -2.34 9.78
C THR A 48 3.24 -2.97 10.58
N LYS A 49 2.40 -2.14 11.20
CA LYS A 49 1.22 -2.59 11.97
C LYS A 49 0.18 -3.29 11.10
N LEU A 50 0.03 -2.90 9.84
CA LEU A 50 -0.89 -3.51 8.86
C LEU A 50 -0.73 -5.03 8.76
N HIS A 51 0.49 -5.56 8.91
CA HIS A 51 0.74 -7.01 8.91
C HIS A 51 0.23 -7.72 10.17
N THR A 52 0.12 -7.00 11.28
CA THR A 52 -0.32 -7.51 12.58
C THR A 52 -1.80 -7.27 12.84
N THR A 53 -2.42 -6.35 12.11
CA THR A 53 -3.84 -6.02 12.25
C THR A 53 -4.70 -7.20 11.80
N PRO A 54 -5.65 -7.68 12.64
CA PRO A 54 -6.54 -8.77 12.27
C PRO A 54 -7.39 -8.41 11.04
N THR A 55 -7.54 -9.37 10.11
CA THR A 55 -8.45 -9.24 8.95
C THR A 55 -9.94 -9.26 9.35
N ALA A 56 -10.26 -9.59 10.60
CA ALA A 56 -11.63 -9.67 11.09
C ALA A 56 -12.31 -8.29 11.09
N GLY A 57 -13.46 -8.17 10.43
CA GLY A 57 -14.30 -6.97 10.48
C GLY A 57 -13.92 -5.83 9.51
N GLY A 58 -12.97 -6.04 8.60
CA GLY A 58 -12.59 -5.01 7.61
C GLY A 58 -11.69 -3.90 8.16
N GLU A 59 -11.29 -3.97 9.44
CA GLU A 59 -10.38 -3.02 10.08
C GLU A 59 -9.04 -2.90 9.33
N GLN A 60 -8.55 -4.02 8.80
CA GLN A 60 -7.34 -4.06 7.98
C GLN A 60 -7.47 -3.26 6.66
N ALA A 61 -8.65 -3.28 6.04
CA ALA A 61 -8.90 -2.50 4.81
C ALA A 61 -8.91 -1.01 5.13
N SER A 62 -9.63 -0.61 6.18
CA SER A 62 -9.64 0.77 6.68
C SER A 62 -8.24 1.26 7.04
N ALA A 63 -7.44 0.44 7.74
CA ALA A 63 -6.04 0.77 8.05
C ALA A 63 -5.18 1.00 6.78
N ALA A 64 -5.43 0.23 5.73
CA ALA A 64 -4.74 0.40 4.45
C ALA A 64 -5.20 1.69 3.74
N ASP A 65 -6.49 2.01 3.79
CA ASP A 65 -7.03 3.25 3.21
C ASP A 65 -6.48 4.48 3.94
N TYR A 66 -6.32 4.43 5.27
CA TYR A 66 -5.67 5.48 6.05
C TYR A 66 -4.21 5.70 5.61
N CYS A 67 -3.43 4.63 5.41
CA CYS A 67 -2.05 4.77 4.93
C CYS A 67 -1.99 5.40 3.54
N LEU A 68 -2.90 5.02 2.64
CA LEU A 68 -2.98 5.60 1.31
C LEU A 68 -3.34 7.09 1.36
N ALA A 69 -4.24 7.47 2.25
CA ALA A 69 -4.61 8.86 2.48
C ALA A 69 -3.41 9.67 3.03
N ASP A 70 -2.65 9.14 4.00
CA ASP A 70 -1.47 9.82 4.54
C ASP A 70 -0.40 10.04 3.46
N ILE A 71 -0.09 9.02 2.65
CA ILE A 71 0.87 9.12 1.56
C ILE A 71 0.44 10.17 0.53
N SER A 72 -0.86 10.23 0.22
CA SER A 72 -1.41 11.23 -0.70
C SER A 72 -1.28 12.64 -0.11
N ARG A 73 -1.58 12.80 1.19
CA ARG A 73 -1.43 14.05 1.92
C ARG A 73 0.01 14.55 1.92
N LEU A 74 0.98 13.67 2.22
CA LEU A 74 2.42 13.94 2.14
C LEU A 74 2.84 14.46 0.75
N SER A 75 2.29 13.87 -0.32
CA SER A 75 2.56 14.30 -1.70
C SER A 75 2.07 15.72 -1.96
N ASP A 76 0.86 16.06 -1.51
CA ASP A 76 0.28 17.39 -1.71
C ASP A 76 0.95 18.45 -0.84
N GLU A 77 1.34 18.11 0.40
CA GLU A 77 2.11 18.98 1.28
C GLU A 77 3.51 19.27 0.71
N VAL A 78 4.19 18.29 0.11
CA VAL A 78 5.47 18.53 -0.60
C VAL A 78 5.27 19.44 -1.82
N LYS A 79 4.14 19.35 -2.53
CA LYS A 79 3.84 20.25 -3.64
C LYS A 79 3.59 21.68 -3.17
N ASP A 80 2.80 21.86 -2.12
CA ASP A 80 2.55 23.17 -1.51
C ASP A 80 3.86 23.80 -1.01
N ALA A 81 4.68 22.97 -0.38
CA ALA A 81 5.96 23.36 0.16
C ALA A 81 7.07 23.57 -0.89
N SER A 82 6.89 23.06 -2.11
CA SER A 82 7.87 23.19 -3.21
C SER A 82 8.21 24.64 -3.56
N THR A 83 7.34 25.59 -3.23
CA THR A 83 7.55 27.02 -3.47
C THR A 83 8.65 27.63 -2.59
N TYR A 84 8.85 27.09 -1.38
CA TYR A 84 9.84 27.58 -0.42
C TYR A 84 10.93 26.55 -0.07
N ILE A 85 10.89 25.36 -0.66
CA ILE A 85 11.88 24.30 -0.47
C ILE A 85 12.87 24.27 -1.66
N PRO A 86 14.19 24.12 -1.42
CA PRO A 86 15.17 23.94 -2.48
C PRO A 86 14.91 22.70 -3.36
N SER A 87 15.20 22.79 -4.65
CA SER A 87 14.93 21.69 -5.61
C SER A 87 15.63 20.37 -5.26
N TYR A 88 16.77 20.43 -4.55
CA TYR A 88 17.45 19.22 -4.07
C TYR A 88 16.58 18.45 -3.08
N ASP A 89 16.04 19.13 -2.08
CA ASP A 89 15.18 18.55 -1.05
C ASP A 89 13.85 18.07 -1.64
N GLN A 90 13.28 18.82 -2.58
CA GLN A 90 12.06 18.39 -3.30
C GLN A 90 12.24 17.01 -3.94
N ARG A 91 13.40 16.76 -4.59
CA ARG A 91 13.71 15.45 -5.16
C ARG A 91 13.88 14.37 -4.10
N ALA A 92 14.53 14.70 -2.97
CA ALA A 92 14.69 13.78 -1.86
C ALA A 92 13.31 13.38 -1.27
N TYR A 93 12.42 14.34 -1.02
CA TYR A 93 11.06 14.08 -0.53
C TYR A 93 10.24 13.25 -1.51
N ALA A 94 10.29 13.58 -2.81
CA ALA A 94 9.60 12.81 -3.84
C ALA A 94 10.12 11.35 -3.92
N SER A 95 11.42 11.14 -3.75
CA SER A 95 11.99 9.79 -3.68
C SER A 95 11.54 9.03 -2.44
N ALA A 96 11.47 9.69 -1.28
CA ALA A 96 11.00 9.08 -0.04
C ALA A 96 9.51 8.69 -0.13
N ILE A 97 8.66 9.55 -0.70
CA ILE A 97 7.24 9.23 -0.92
C ILE A 97 7.08 8.02 -1.83
N LYS A 98 7.88 7.90 -2.90
CA LYS A 98 7.86 6.72 -3.78
C LYS A 98 8.26 5.45 -3.03
N ALA A 99 9.31 5.51 -2.21
CA ALA A 99 9.71 4.37 -1.39
C ALA A 99 8.61 3.95 -0.40
N LEU A 100 7.87 4.90 0.18
CA LEU A 100 6.70 4.59 1.02
C LEU A 100 5.59 3.89 0.25
N GLN A 101 5.31 4.33 -0.98
CA GLN A 101 4.31 3.71 -1.85
C GLN A 101 4.68 2.26 -2.19
N GLU A 102 5.94 2.00 -2.52
CA GLU A 102 6.45 0.65 -2.79
C GLU A 102 6.31 -0.25 -1.56
N LYS A 103 6.78 0.20 -0.39
CA LYS A 103 6.63 -0.54 0.88
C LYS A 103 5.16 -0.85 1.20
N PHE A 104 4.27 0.11 0.98
CA PHE A 104 2.84 -0.08 1.19
C PHE A 104 2.23 -1.10 0.22
N ALA A 105 2.64 -1.05 -1.07
CA ALA A 105 2.18 -2.01 -2.07
C ALA A 105 2.63 -3.43 -1.72
N ASP A 106 3.88 -3.61 -1.31
CA ASP A 106 4.43 -4.88 -0.84
C ASP A 106 3.67 -5.41 0.39
N ALA A 107 3.40 -4.54 1.37
CA ALA A 107 2.61 -4.89 2.55
C ALA A 107 1.20 -5.34 2.18
N LYS A 108 0.53 -4.62 1.26
CA LYS A 108 -0.78 -5.02 0.74
C LYS A 108 -0.74 -6.37 0.04
N GLU A 109 0.26 -6.65 -0.78
CA GLU A 109 0.39 -7.93 -1.47
C GLU A 109 0.63 -9.08 -0.47
N ALA A 110 1.42 -8.84 0.57
CA ALA A 110 1.71 -9.83 1.60
C ALA A 110 0.45 -10.25 2.39
N ILE A 111 -0.48 -9.33 2.63
CA ILE A 111 -1.70 -9.60 3.39
C ILE A 111 -2.88 -10.00 2.49
N ALA A 112 -2.84 -9.65 1.20
CA ALA A 112 -3.83 -10.13 0.25
C ALA A 112 -3.79 -11.69 0.24
N PRO A 113 -4.92 -12.38 0.44
CA PRO A 113 -4.93 -13.83 0.42
C PRO A 113 -4.48 -14.28 -0.95
N ARG A 114 -3.23 -14.76 -1.03
CA ARG A 114 -2.64 -15.26 -2.27
C ARG A 114 -3.48 -16.44 -2.71
N LYS A 115 -4.46 -16.19 -3.58
CA LYS A 115 -5.31 -17.20 -4.20
C LYS A 115 -4.41 -18.05 -5.10
N ARG A 116 -3.69 -18.99 -4.50
CA ARG A 116 -3.17 -20.13 -5.21
C ARG A 116 -4.39 -20.99 -5.50
N PHE A 117 -5.07 -20.71 -6.61
CA PHE A 117 -5.97 -21.65 -7.25
C PHE A 117 -5.15 -22.91 -7.58
N ALA A 118 -4.97 -23.77 -6.59
CA ALA A 118 -4.42 -25.09 -6.78
C ALA A 118 -5.56 -25.96 -7.28
N PHE A 119 -5.71 -26.05 -8.61
CA PHE A 119 -6.46 -27.13 -9.21
C PHE A 119 -5.68 -28.43 -8.95
N LYS A 120 -5.90 -29.02 -7.78
CA LYS A 120 -5.35 -30.33 -7.42
C LYS A 120 -6.14 -31.37 -8.21
N ARG A 121 -5.76 -31.63 -9.46
CA ARG A 121 -6.30 -32.75 -10.24
C ARG A 121 -5.82 -34.03 -9.57
N SER A 122 -6.70 -34.66 -8.78
CA SER A 122 -6.51 -36.02 -8.30
C SER A 122 -6.42 -36.93 -9.53
N ARG A 123 -5.19 -37.31 -9.91
CA ARG A 123 -4.98 -38.45 -10.82
C ARG A 123 -5.21 -39.71 -9.98
N GLN A 124 -6.46 -40.16 -9.93
CA GLN A 124 -6.75 -41.58 -9.75
C GLN A 124 -6.41 -42.26 -11.10
N PRO A 125 -5.41 -43.16 -11.18
CA PRO A 125 -5.31 -44.03 -12.33
C PRO A 125 -6.39 -45.12 -12.18
N THR A 126 -7.51 -44.96 -12.87
CA THR A 126 -8.43 -46.08 -13.13
C THR A 126 -7.74 -47.05 -14.09
N PRO A 127 -7.60 -48.34 -13.78
CA PRO A 127 -7.25 -49.33 -14.79
C PRO A 127 -8.48 -49.54 -15.68
N ALA A 128 -8.44 -48.99 -16.89
CA ALA A 128 -9.38 -49.38 -17.94
C ALA A 128 -8.90 -50.72 -18.51
N GLN A 129 -9.52 -51.81 -18.08
CA GLN A 129 -9.49 -53.06 -18.83
C GLN A 129 -10.78 -53.15 -19.64
N ASN A 130 -10.59 -53.05 -20.95
CA ASN A 130 -11.61 -53.28 -21.97
C ASN A 130 -12.04 -54.75 -21.93
N THR A 131 -13.35 -54.98 -21.99
CA THR A 131 -13.90 -56.25 -22.50
C THR A 131 -15.10 -55.91 -23.36
N THR A 132 -14.93 -56.18 -24.64
CA THR A 132 -15.94 -56.34 -25.69
C THR A 132 -16.94 -57.43 -25.27
N ASP A 133 -18.25 -57.21 -25.45
CA ASP A 133 -19.14 -58.03 -26.30
C ASP A 133 -20.62 -57.59 -26.18
N GLU A 134 -21.18 -57.14 -27.32
CA GLU A 134 -22.45 -57.57 -27.92
C GLU A 134 -23.83 -57.49 -27.19
N VAL A 135 -24.81 -57.09 -28.04
CA VAL A 135 -26.27 -57.35 -28.10
C VAL A 135 -27.31 -56.52 -27.29
N MET A 136 -28.17 -55.85 -28.07
CA MET A 136 -29.63 -55.62 -27.91
C MET A 136 -30.17 -54.95 -26.63
N GLN A 137 -30.77 -53.76 -26.77
CA GLN A 137 -32.24 -53.65 -26.75
C GLN A 137 -32.79 -52.26 -27.08
N ASP A 138 -33.95 -52.36 -27.69
CA ASP A 138 -34.82 -51.41 -28.36
C ASP A 138 -35.53 -50.44 -27.38
N THR A 139 -36.21 -49.45 -27.97
CA THR A 139 -37.25 -48.54 -27.44
C THR A 139 -36.89 -47.37 -26.48
N PRO A 140 -37.16 -46.11 -26.89
CA PRO A 140 -37.22 -44.94 -26.01
C PRO A 140 -38.64 -44.74 -25.44
N ALA A 141 -38.77 -44.75 -24.11
CA ALA A 141 -40.02 -44.37 -23.44
C ALA A 141 -39.77 -43.24 -22.44
N THR A 142 -40.11 -42.01 -22.83
CA THR A 142 -40.36 -40.87 -21.93
C THR A 142 -41.72 -40.99 -21.25
N PRO A 143 -41.86 -40.52 -19.99
CA PRO A 143 -42.72 -39.35 -19.72
C PRO A 143 -42.02 -38.33 -18.78
N ARG A 144 -41.91 -37.04 -19.13
CA ARG A 144 -42.79 -35.90 -18.73
C ARG A 144 -43.14 -35.90 -17.24
N THR A 145 -43.08 -34.83 -16.44
CA THR A 145 -42.98 -33.37 -16.65
C THR A 145 -42.77 -32.76 -15.25
N THR A 146 -41.88 -31.77 -15.09
CA THR A 146 -42.15 -30.49 -14.38
C THR A 146 -40.95 -29.57 -14.64
N ALA A 147 -41.10 -28.70 -15.63
CA ALA A 147 -40.31 -27.46 -15.76
C ALA A 147 -40.80 -26.48 -14.65
N PRO A 148 -40.08 -25.40 -14.28
CA PRO A 148 -39.40 -24.51 -15.22
C PRO A 148 -38.02 -24.03 -14.77
N ASN A 149 -37.04 -24.22 -15.64
CA ASN A 149 -35.94 -23.28 -15.79
C ASN A 149 -36.47 -22.08 -16.58
N PRO A 150 -36.19 -20.85 -16.13
CA PRO A 150 -35.61 -19.91 -17.08
C PRO A 150 -34.27 -19.40 -16.56
N SER A 151 -33.23 -19.81 -17.30
CA SER A 151 -31.97 -19.10 -17.45
C SER A 151 -32.25 -17.63 -17.73
N PRO A 152 -31.47 -16.73 -17.12
CA PRO A 152 -30.95 -15.63 -17.89
C PRO A 152 -29.42 -15.68 -17.91
N GLU A 153 -28.87 -16.07 -19.06
CA GLU A 153 -27.61 -15.49 -19.52
C GLU A 153 -27.86 -14.01 -19.83
N PRO A 154 -26.98 -13.09 -19.41
CA PRO A 154 -26.75 -11.88 -20.17
C PRO A 154 -25.44 -12.01 -20.96
N THR A 155 -25.62 -12.45 -22.21
CA THR A 155 -24.78 -12.04 -23.33
C THR A 155 -24.87 -10.51 -23.47
N THR A 156 -23.81 -9.77 -23.14
CA THR A 156 -23.70 -8.37 -23.58
C THR A 156 -22.84 -8.32 -24.83
N ARG A 157 -23.53 -8.52 -25.96
CA ARG A 157 -23.06 -8.11 -27.28
C ARG A 157 -23.13 -6.59 -27.35
N VAL A 158 -21.95 -5.95 -27.41
CA VAL A 158 -21.82 -4.52 -27.69
C VAL A 158 -22.20 -4.28 -29.15
N ALA A 159 -23.29 -3.55 -29.34
CA ALA A 159 -23.60 -2.74 -30.51
C ALA A 159 -24.53 -1.64 -29.95
N LEU A 160 -24.51 -0.37 -30.33
CA LEU A 160 -24.51 0.17 -31.68
C LEU A 160 -24.09 1.65 -31.58
N VAL A 161 -23.55 2.13 -32.70
CA VAL A 161 -23.14 3.48 -33.01
C VAL A 161 -24.27 4.52 -32.89
N SER A 162 -23.92 5.75 -32.50
CA SER A 162 -24.40 6.98 -33.15
C SER A 162 -23.50 8.13 -32.74
N HIS A 163 -22.61 8.49 -33.66
CA HIS A 163 -21.90 9.77 -33.66
C HIS A 163 -22.76 10.72 -34.48
N GLU A 164 -23.23 11.80 -33.87
CA GLU A 164 -23.60 13.02 -34.57
C GLU A 164 -22.69 14.08 -33.98
N LYS A 165 -21.74 14.63 -34.76
CA LYS A 165 -21.36 16.06 -35.02
C LYS A 165 -20.30 16.10 -36.14
N VAL A 166 -20.27 17.19 -36.94
CA VAL A 166 -19.35 17.58 -38.06
C VAL A 166 -19.93 17.23 -39.44
N THR A 167 -20.23 18.12 -40.41
CA THR A 167 -19.77 19.47 -40.88
C THR A 167 -20.94 20.11 -41.68
N VAL A 168 -21.16 21.43 -41.81
CA VAL A 168 -20.41 22.48 -42.54
C VAL A 168 -20.80 23.85 -41.99
#